data_AF-A0A382TDK5-F1
#
_entry.id   AF-A0A382TDK5-F1
#
_cell.length_a   1.000
_cell.length_b   1.000
_cell.length_c   1.000
_cell.angle_alpha   90.00
_cell.angle_beta   90.00
_cell.angle_gamma   90.00
#
_symmetry.space_group_name_H-M   'P 1'
#
loop_
_entity.id
_entity.type
_entity.pdbx_description
1 polymer ?
#
loop_
_entity_poly.entity_id
_entity_poly.type
_entity_poly.pdbx_seq_one_letter_code
_entity_poly.pdbx_strand_id
1 'polypeptide(L)' 'MENQVKIIAEIGVNHNGSLDLAKQLIDEAFAAGVDIAKIQTSVPKLLTSKHAFKADYALTSTDPD' A
#
# COMPACT_ATOMS: atom_id res chain seq x y z
N MET A 1 16.01 -25.60 15.34
CA MET A 1 14.80 -25.07 14.68
C MET A 1 15.29 -24.28 13.48
N GLU A 2 14.92 -24.69 12.27
CA GLU A 2 15.20 -23.90 11.08
C GLU A 2 14.42 -22.59 11.14
N ASN A 3 15.05 -21.50 10.71
CA ASN A 3 14.42 -20.19 10.71
C ASN A 3 13.45 -20.11 9.53
N GLN A 4 12.17 -20.33 9.77
CA GLN A 4 11.14 -20.27 8.73
C GLN A 4 11.03 -18.84 8.18
N VAL A 5 11.22 -18.70 6.87
CA VAL A 5 11.04 -17.41 6.17
C VAL A 5 9.57 -17.02 6.26
N LYS A 6 9.29 -15.79 6.72
CA LYS A 6 7.96 -15.20 6.68
C LYS A 6 7.78 -14.39 5.42
N ILE A 7 6.66 -14.62 4.73
CA ILE A 7 6.27 -13.89 3.52
C ILE A 7 5.26 -12.81 3.90
N ILE A 8 5.55 -11.58 3.50
CA ILE A 8 4.69 -10.43 3.72
C ILE A 8 4.15 -9.95 2.37
N ALA A 9 2.83 -10.01 2.16
CA ALA A 9 2.16 -9.32 1.07
C ALA A 9 2.03 -7.83 1.41
N GLU A 10 2.81 -6.99 0.74
CA GLU A 10 2.66 -5.53 0.83
C GLU A 10 1.49 -5.06 -0.04
N ILE A 11 0.33 -4.91 0.59
CA ILE A 11 -0.84 -4.29 -0.03
C ILE A 11 -0.63 -2.76 -0.12
N GLY A 12 0.04 -2.18 0.87
CA GLY A 12 0.40 -0.75 0.86
C GLY A 12 -0.81 0.16 0.65
N VAL A 13 -0.76 0.99 -0.40
CA VAL A 13 -1.83 1.91 -0.84
C VAL A 13 -2.64 1.38 -2.04
N ASN A 14 -2.38 0.16 -2.50
CA ASN A 14 -2.97 -0.40 -3.73
C ASN A 14 -4.49 -0.62 -3.66
N HIS A 15 -5.09 -0.42 -2.48
CA HIS A 15 -6.53 -0.40 -2.30
C HIS A 15 -7.20 0.89 -2.78
N ASN A 16 -6.44 1.91 -3.22
CA ASN A 16 -6.95 3.16 -3.82
C ASN A 16 -8.04 3.86 -2.98
N GLY A 17 -7.92 3.79 -1.65
CA GLY A 17 -8.91 4.35 -0.72
C GLY A 17 -10.25 3.59 -0.62
N SER A 18 -10.42 2.48 -1.34
CA SER A 18 -11.62 1.63 -1.29
C SER A 18 -11.49 0.56 -0.20
N LEU A 19 -12.45 0.51 0.72
CA LEU A 19 -12.51 -0.52 1.76
C LEU A 19 -12.82 -1.90 1.18
N ASP A 20 -13.67 -1.97 0.16
CA ASP A 20 -14.05 -3.25 -0.45
C ASP A 20 -12.87 -3.85 -1.22
N LEU A 21 -12.13 -3.02 -1.95
CA LEU A 21 -10.89 -3.45 -2.61
C LEU A 21 -9.83 -3.88 -1.59
N ALA A 22 -9.71 -3.19 -0.46
CA ALA A 22 -8.79 -3.59 0.61
C ALA A 22 -9.12 -5.00 1.14
N LYS A 23 -10.40 -5.33 1.34
CA LYS A 23 -10.83 -6.67 1.76
C LYS A 23 -10.51 -7.73 0.70
N GLN A 24 -10.81 -7.44 -0.57
CA GLN A 24 -10.47 -8.34 -1.68
C GLN A 24 -8.96 -8.62 -1.75
N LEU A 25 -8.13 -7.59 -1.59
CA LEU A 25 -6.67 -7.77 -1.58
C LEU A 25 -6.18 -8.61 -0.39
N ILE A 26 -6.86 -8.57 0.75
CA ILE A 26 -6.58 -9.44 1.90
C ILE A 26 -6.97 -10.89 1.59
N ASP A 27 -8.15 -11.11 1.00
CA ASP A 27 -8.61 -12.44 0.61
C ASP A 27 -7.67 -13.10 -0.40
N GLU A 28 -7.19 -12.34 -1.39
CA GLU A 28 -6.19 -12.81 -2.38
C GLU A 28 -4.83 -13.09 -1.74
N ALA A 29 -4.38 -12.25 -0.80
CA ALA A 29 -3.13 -12.50 -0.06
C ALA A 29 -3.22 -13.81 0.75
N PHE A 30 -4.36 -14.07 1.38
CA PHE A 30 -4.63 -15.32 2.08
C PHE A 30 -4.62 -16.51 1.11
N ALA A 31 -5.30 -16.40 -0.03
CA ALA A 31 -5.32 -17.44 -1.07
C ALA A 31 -3.91 -17.75 -1.63
N ALA A 32 -3.02 -16.74 -1.68
CA ALA A 32 -1.63 -16.89 -2.09
C ALA A 32 -0.73 -17.55 -1.02
N GLY A 33 -1.24 -17.80 0.19
CA GLY A 33 -0.51 -18.50 1.25
C GLY A 33 0.57 -17.67 1.95
N VAL A 34 0.42 -16.35 1.98
CA VAL A 34 1.37 -15.48 2.72
C VAL A 34 1.12 -15.55 4.23
N ASP A 35 2.16 -15.28 5.02
CA ASP A 35 2.05 -15.25 6.48
C ASP A 35 1.39 -13.96 6.99
N ILE A 36 1.62 -12.84 6.29
CA ILE A 36 1.22 -11.50 6.74
C ILE A 36 0.75 -10.67 5.54
N ALA A 37 -0.43 -10.06 5.64
CA ALA A 37 -0.86 -8.97 4.76
C ALA A 37 -0.60 -7.61 5.45
N LYS A 38 0.10 -6.70 4.77
CA LYS A 38 0.49 -5.39 5.32
C LYS A 38 -0.18 -4.24 4.55
N ILE A 39 -0.87 -3.37 5.28
CA ILE A 39 -1.49 -2.14 4.75
C ILE A 39 -0.74 -0.92 5.31
N GLN A 40 -0.61 0.13 4.49
CA GLN A 40 0.00 1.38 4.92
C GLN A 40 -1.07 2.35 5.43
N THR A 41 -0.91 2.81 6.68
CA THR A 41 -1.72 3.91 7.22
C THR A 41 -0.96 5.22 7.07
N SER A 42 -1.58 6.23 6.48
CA SER A 42 -0.99 7.55 6.33
C SER A 42 -1.99 8.65 6.67
N VAL A 43 -1.51 9.70 7.34
CA VAL A 43 -2.24 10.97 7.47
C VAL A 43 -1.45 11.97 6.65
N PRO A 44 -1.90 12.36 5.44
CA PRO A 44 -1.10 13.17 4.51
C PRO A 44 -0.53 14.45 5.14
N LYS A 45 -1.32 15.12 5.98
CA LYS A 45 -0.90 16.33 6.71
C LYS A 45 0.32 16.12 7.63
N LEU A 46 0.55 14.91 8.12
CA LEU A 46 1.67 14.58 9.01
C LEU A 46 2.91 14.10 8.26
N LEU A 47 2.78 13.74 6.98
CA LEU A 47 3.82 13.07 6.20
C LEU A 47 4.29 13.88 4.99
N THR A 48 3.55 14.91 4.59
CA THR A 48 3.83 15.71 3.40
C THR A 48 4.06 17.18 3.75
N SER A 49 4.86 17.84 2.92
CA SER A 49 5.12 19.28 2.99
C SER A 49 4.72 19.90 1.66
N LYS A 50 4.27 21.17 1.68
CA LYS A 50 4.07 21.97 0.46
C LYS A 50 5.34 22.15 -0.38
N HIS A 51 6.50 21.86 0.20
CA HIS A 51 7.81 21.90 -0.47
C HIS A 51 8.30 20.50 -0.89
N ALA A 52 7.53 19.44 -0.63
CA ALA A 52 7.90 18.11 -1.05
C ALA A 52 7.82 18.00 -2.57
N PHE A 53 8.94 17.60 -3.20
CA PHE A 53 8.97 17.34 -4.62
C PHE A 53 8.17 16.07 -4.94
N LYS A 54 7.35 16.11 -5.99
CA LYS A 54 6.70 14.92 -6.54
C LYS A 54 7.76 14.05 -7.21
N ALA A 55 7.61 12.72 -7.11
CA ALA A 55 8.42 11.80 -7.90
C ALA A 55 8.07 11.93 -9.39
N ASP A 56 9.02 11.66 -10.28
CA ASP A 56 8.85 11.90 -11.73
C ASP A 56 7.60 11.21 -12.32
N TYR A 57 7.27 9.99 -11.88
CA TYR A 57 6.08 9.28 -12.34
C TYR A 57 4.75 9.92 -11.89
N ALA A 58 4.78 10.69 -10.80
CA ALA A 58 3.62 11.42 -10.28
C ALA A 58 3.47 12.81 -10.93
N LEU A 59 4.45 13.25 -11.73
CA LEU A 59 4.35 14.46 -12.54
C LEU A 59 3.57 14.23 -13.84
N THR A 60 3.57 13.00 -14.36
CA THR A 60 2.91 12.65 -15.63
C THR A 60 1.45 12.25 -15.46
N SER A 61 1.01 12.04 -14.21
CA SER A 61 -0.33 11.61 -13.82
C SER A 61 -0.95 12.68 -12.90
N THR A 62 -1.40 13.80 -13.47
CA THR A 62 -2.13 14.81 -12.69
C THR A 62 -3.47 15.14 -13.34
N ASP A 63 -4.54 14.92 -12.56
CA ASP A 63 -5.74 15.74 -12.59
C ASP A 63 -5.38 17.17 -12.12
N PRO A 64 -6.01 18.25 -12.62
CA PRO A 64 -5.54 19.63 -12.44
C PRO A 64 -5.71 20.29 -11.06
N ASP A 65 -6.11 19.59 -10.00
CA ASP A 65 -6.46 20.20 -8.70
C ASP A 65 -5.63 19.69 -7.51
#